data_AF-F5L4E9-F1
#
_entry.id   AF-F5L4E9-F1
#
_cell.length_a   1.000
_cell.length_b   1.000
_cell.length_c   1.000
_cell.angle_alpha   90.00
_cell.angle_beta   90.00
_cell.angle_gamma   90.00
#
_symmetry.space_group_name_H-M   'P 1'
#
loop_
_entity.id
_entity.type
_entity.pdbx_description
1 polymer ?
#
loop_
_entity_poly.entity_id
_entity_poly.type
_entity_poly.pdbx_seq_one_letter_code
_entity_poly.pdbx_strand_id
1 'polypeptide(L)'
;MKIDHTHGVWRPNPYQQQAAKPVQKREKPGRDQVQISAEAKAMLDTQTALNRKRQAKLERIKSELESGTYQVDSRKVAERLFDFWFRRG
;
A
#
# COMPACT_ATOMS: atom_id res chain seq x y z
N MET A 1 79.44 2.91 36.05
CA MET A 1 78.11 2.84 35.43
C MET A 1 78.07 3.89 34.34
N LYS A 2 77.93 3.49 33.07
CA LYS A 2 77.92 4.41 31.92
C LYS A 2 76.49 4.87 31.68
N ILE A 3 76.30 6.18 31.56
CA ILE A 3 75.02 6.84 31.30
C ILE A 3 74.96 7.17 29.81
N ASP A 4 74.09 6.47 29.08
CA ASP A 4 73.93 6.63 27.65
C ASP A 4 72.43 6.82 27.29
N HIS A 5 72.10 8.09 27.03
CA HIS A 5 71.18 8.65 26.02
C HIS A 5 69.71 8.21 25.94
N THR A 6 68.84 9.13 26.36
CA THR A 6 67.41 9.20 26.02
C THR A 6 67.19 9.51 24.53
N HIS A 7 66.51 8.64 23.77
CA HIS A 7 65.99 8.98 22.44
C HIS A 7 64.61 8.33 22.16
N GLY A 8 63.58 9.19 22.11
CA GLY A 8 62.50 9.11 21.13
C GLY A 8 61.33 8.16 21.38
N VAL A 9 60.36 8.57 22.21
CA VAL A 9 59.01 7.97 22.17
C VAL A 9 58.29 8.50 20.93
N TRP A 10 58.25 7.71 19.86
CA TRP A 10 57.48 8.00 18.65
C TRP A 10 55.98 7.93 19.00
N ARG A 11 55.31 9.08 19.09
CA ARG A 11 53.86 9.17 19.27
C ARG A 11 53.20 9.13 17.88
N PRO A 12 52.37 8.12 17.55
CA PRO A 12 51.68 8.11 16.26
C PRO A 12 50.68 9.29 16.18
N ASN A 13 50.69 9.97 15.04
CA ASN A 13 49.95 11.21 14.81
C ASN A 13 48.43 10.91 14.68
N PRO A 14 47.54 11.43 15.55
CA PRO A 14 46.13 11.05 15.62
C PRO A 14 45.32 11.41 14.36
N TYR A 15 45.85 12.29 13.51
CA TYR A 15 45.22 12.69 12.25
C TYR A 15 45.24 11.60 11.17
N GLN A 16 46.20 10.66 11.21
CA GLN A 16 46.25 9.57 10.23
C GLN A 16 45.15 8.52 10.46
N GLN A 17 44.62 8.40 11.69
CA GLN A 17 43.56 7.44 12.02
C GLN A 17 42.17 7.89 11.56
N GLN A 18 41.98 9.16 11.21
CA GLN A 18 40.69 9.67 10.74
C GLN A 18 40.44 9.35 9.26
N ALA A 19 41.48 9.13 8.47
CA ALA A 19 41.36 8.77 7.05
C ALA A 19 40.94 7.32 6.79
N ALA A 20 41.00 6.45 7.82
CA ALA A 20 40.73 5.01 7.70
C ALA A 20 39.35 4.59 8.25
N LYS A 21 38.41 5.52 8.44
CA LYS A 21 37.03 5.14 8.78
C LYS A 21 36.30 4.69 7.51
N PRO A 22 35.89 3.42 7.36
CA PRO A 22 35.01 3.04 6.28
C PRO A 22 33.74 3.87 6.40
N VAL A 23 33.37 4.57 5.33
CA VAL A 23 32.11 5.29 5.23
C VAL A 23 31.00 4.26 5.46
N GLN A 24 30.35 4.31 6.62
CA GLN A 24 29.16 3.52 6.88
C GLN A 24 28.12 3.92 5.82
N LYS A 25 27.85 3.00 4.90
CA LYS A 25 26.85 3.16 3.86
C LYS A 25 25.52 3.35 4.57
N ARG A 26 25.02 4.58 4.63
CA ARG A 26 23.70 4.88 5.20
C ARG A 26 22.69 4.01 4.47
N GLU A 27 21.99 3.16 5.21
CA GLU A 27 20.87 2.38 4.68
C GLU A 27 19.86 3.38 4.09
N LYS A 28 19.45 3.11 2.85
CA LYS A 28 18.44 3.95 2.19
C LYS A 28 17.14 3.81 2.99
N PRO A 29 16.38 4.90 3.20
CA PRO A 29 15.08 4.80 3.86
C PRO A 29 14.25 3.73 3.15
N GLY A 30 13.63 2.84 3.94
CA GLY A 30 12.83 1.73 3.45
C GLY A 30 11.79 2.22 2.44
N ARG A 31 11.60 1.46 1.35
CA ARG A 31 10.57 1.78 0.36
C ARG A 31 9.21 1.46 0.95
N ASP A 32 8.28 2.39 0.88
CA ASP A 32 6.89 2.12 1.20
C ASP A 32 6.35 1.03 0.25
N GLN A 33 5.82 -0.04 0.81
CA GLN A 33 5.15 -1.10 0.07
C GLN A 33 3.68 -1.17 0.49
N VAL A 34 2.78 -1.08 -0.48
CA VAL A 34 1.36 -1.33 -0.28
C VAL A 34 1.09 -2.81 -0.58
N GLN A 35 0.73 -3.59 0.44
CA GLN A 35 0.30 -4.97 0.27
C GLN A 35 -1.22 -5.08 0.50
N ILE A 36 -1.92 -5.78 -0.40
CA ILE A 36 -3.33 -6.11 -0.21
C ILE A 36 -3.42 -7.25 0.80
N SER A 37 -4.17 -7.05 1.89
CA SER A 37 -4.40 -8.07 2.93
C SER A 37 -4.98 -9.36 2.32
N ALA A 38 -4.54 -10.52 2.83
CA ALA A 38 -5.11 -11.81 2.46
C ALA A 38 -6.61 -11.89 2.76
N GLU A 39 -7.06 -11.23 3.84
CA GLU A 39 -8.47 -11.13 4.20
C GLU A 39 -9.27 -10.34 3.15
N ALA A 40 -8.73 -9.21 2.67
CA ALA A 40 -9.38 -8.40 1.63
C ALA A 40 -9.54 -9.18 0.31
N LYS A 41 -8.57 -10.03 -0.03
CA LYS A 41 -8.67 -10.93 -1.20
C LYS A 41 -9.78 -11.98 -1.00
N ALA A 42 -9.83 -12.61 0.18
CA ALA A 42 -10.89 -13.56 0.49
C ALA A 42 -12.29 -12.91 0.42
N MET A 43 -12.44 -11.66 0.91
CA MET A 43 -13.70 -10.92 0.79
C MET A 43 -14.07 -10.64 -0.68
N LEU A 44 -13.10 -10.27 -1.54
CA LEU A 44 -13.34 -10.10 -2.98
C LEU A 44 -13.84 -11.40 -3.62
N ASP A 45 -13.24 -12.54 -3.27
CA ASP A 45 -13.65 -13.83 -3.79
C ASP A 45 -15.09 -14.16 -3.42
N THR A 46 -15.55 -13.82 -2.21
CA THR A 46 -16.97 -14.01 -1.84
C THR A 46 -17.94 -13.15 -2.67
N GLN A 47 -17.51 -11.98 -3.17
CA GLN A 47 -18.32 -11.17 -4.08
C GLN A 47 -18.57 -11.85 -5.43
N THR A 48 -17.72 -12.79 -5.85
CA THR A 48 -17.93 -13.52 -7.10
C THR A 48 -19.23 -14.33 -7.09
N ALA A 49 -19.68 -14.83 -5.93
CA ALA A 49 -20.97 -15.51 -5.81
C ALA A 49 -22.17 -14.55 -5.99
N LEU A 50 -22.03 -13.29 -5.55
CA LEU A 50 -23.03 -12.24 -5.78
C LEU A 50 -23.18 -11.88 -7.26
N ASN A 51 -22.13 -12.11 -8.07
CA ASN A 51 -22.16 -11.82 -9.50
C ASN A 51 -23.20 -12.66 -10.25
N ARG A 52 -23.51 -13.89 -9.85
CA ARG A 52 -24.54 -14.71 -10.53
C ARG A 52 -25.94 -14.13 -10.40
N LYS A 53 -26.34 -13.70 -9.19
CA LYS A 53 -27.63 -13.01 -8.97
C LYS A 53 -27.68 -11.69 -9.73
N ARG A 54 -26.55 -10.99 -9.83
CA ARG A 54 -26.41 -9.75 -10.60
C ARG A 54 -26.58 -9.99 -12.10
N GLN A 55 -25.98 -11.05 -12.64
CA GLN A 55 -26.10 -11.43 -14.06
C GLN A 55 -27.57 -11.68 -14.45
N ALA A 56 -28.31 -12.49 -13.67
CA ALA A 56 -29.72 -12.73 -13.94
C ALA A 56 -30.56 -11.44 -13.94
N LYS A 57 -30.27 -10.52 -13.01
CA LYS A 57 -30.92 -9.20 -12.98
C LYS A 57 -30.58 -8.35 -14.21
N LEU A 58 -29.33 -8.38 -14.67
CA LEU A 58 -28.91 -7.63 -15.85
C LEU A 58 -29.60 -8.15 -17.12
N GLU A 59 -29.67 -9.46 -17.31
CA GLU A 59 -30.35 -10.04 -18.48
C GLU A 59 -31.84 -9.66 -18.50
N ARG A 60 -32.52 -9.70 -17.35
CA ARG A 60 -33.91 -9.22 -17.25
C ARG A 60 -34.06 -7.75 -17.68
N ILE A 61 -33.18 -6.87 -17.18
CA ILE A 61 -33.23 -5.44 -17.51
C ILE A 61 -32.97 -5.23 -19.01
N LYS A 62 -32.04 -5.98 -19.61
CA LYS A 62 -31.79 -5.92 -21.05
C LYS A 62 -33.05 -6.27 -21.85
N SER A 63 -33.74 -7.36 -21.50
CA SER A 63 -35.00 -7.73 -22.17
C SER A 63 -36.12 -6.69 -21.99
N GLU A 64 -36.22 -6.08 -20.80
CA GLU A 64 -37.17 -4.97 -20.55
C GLU A 64 -36.82 -3.71 -21.39
N LEU A 65 -35.52 -3.46 -21.63
CA LEU A 65 -35.06 -2.36 -22.46
C LEU A 65 -35.33 -2.61 -23.95
N GLU A 66 -35.06 -3.82 -24.44
CA GLU A 66 -35.33 -4.23 -25.83
C GLU A 66 -36.83 -4.19 -26.15
N SER A 67 -37.68 -4.58 -25.20
CA SER A 67 -39.15 -4.47 -25.33
C SER A 67 -39.69 -3.06 -25.14
N GLY A 68 -38.84 -2.08 -24.78
CA GLY A 68 -39.23 -0.70 -24.52
C GLY A 68 -40.09 -0.50 -23.27
N THR A 69 -40.17 -1.50 -22.40
CA THR A 69 -41.00 -1.47 -21.16
C THR A 69 -40.22 -1.02 -19.93
N TYR A 70 -38.89 -0.88 -20.04
CA TYR A 70 -38.06 -0.41 -18.95
C TYR A 70 -38.27 1.08 -18.67
N GLN A 71 -38.87 1.40 -17.52
CA GLN A 71 -39.05 2.77 -17.05
C GLN A 71 -38.09 3.10 -15.91
N VAL A 72 -37.36 4.21 -16.07
CA VAL A 72 -36.46 4.72 -15.04
C VAL A 72 -37.26 5.51 -14.01
N ASP A 73 -37.37 4.97 -12.81
CA ASP A 73 -38.04 5.60 -11.68
C ASP A 73 -37.05 6.53 -10.94
N SER A 74 -37.18 7.84 -11.16
CA SER A 74 -36.30 8.85 -10.57
C SER A 74 -36.32 8.83 -9.03
N ARG A 75 -37.45 8.49 -8.42
CA ARG A 75 -37.56 8.41 -6.95
C ARG A 75 -36.73 7.25 -6.41
N LYS A 76 -36.81 6.08 -7.05
CA LYS A 76 -35.97 4.94 -6.68
C LYS A 76 -34.49 5.22 -6.88
N VAL A 77 -34.11 5.97 -7.91
CA VAL A 77 -32.71 6.38 -8.12
C VAL A 77 -32.24 7.27 -6.96
N ALA A 78 -33.02 8.31 -6.62
CA ALA A 78 -32.70 9.21 -5.52
C ALA A 78 -32.60 8.47 -4.17
N GLU A 79 -33.55 7.59 -3.89
CA GLU A 79 -33.52 6.74 -2.68
C GLU A 79 -32.24 5.89 -2.64
N ARG A 80 -31.85 5.23 -3.75
CA ARG A 80 -30.64 4.40 -3.78
C ARG A 80 -29.36 5.20 -3.60
N LEU A 81 -29.29 6.38 -4.18
CA LEU A 81 -28.15 7.29 -3.98
C LEU A 81 -28.10 7.72 -2.51
N PHE A 82 -29.23 8.14 -1.95
CA PHE A 82 -29.30 8.56 -0.56
C PHE A 82 -28.88 7.44 0.41
N ASP A 83 -29.41 6.23 0.21
CA ASP A 83 -29.12 5.06 1.03
C ASP A 83 -27.64 4.69 1.01
N PHE A 84 -27.00 4.79 -0.16
CA PHE A 84 -25.60 4.44 -0.32
C PHE A 84 -24.68 5.43 0.39
N TRP A 85 -24.96 6.73 0.27
CA TRP A 85 -24.08 7.79 0.77
C TRP A 85 -24.36 8.22 2.22
N PHE A 86 -25.62 8.19 2.66
CA PHE A 86 -26.02 8.81 3.93
C PHE A 86 -26.57 7.82 4.96
N ARG A 87 -27.06 6.64 4.55
CA ARG A 87 -27.59 5.64 5.50
C ARG A 87 -26.56 4.59 5.93
N ARG A 88 -25.49 4.42 5.15
CA ARG A 88 -24.43 3.45 5.42
C ARG A 88 -23.15 4.14 5.92
N GLY A 89 -23.31 5.10 6.83
CA GLY A 89 -22.25 5.75 7.60
C GLY A 89 -22.25 5.25 9.03
#